data_AF-X1DWR1-F1
#
_entry.id   AF-X1DWR1-F1
#
_cell.length_a   1.000
_cell.length_b   1.000
_cell.length_c   1.000
_cell.angle_alpha   90.00
_cell.angle_beta   90.00
_cell.angle_gamma   90.00
#
_symmetry.space_group_name_H-M   'P 1'
#
loop_
_entity.id
_entity.type
_entity.pdbx_description
1 polymer ?
#
loop_
_entity_poly.entity_id
_entity_poly.type
_entity_poly.pdbx_seq_one_letter_code
_entity_poly.pdbx_strand_id
1 'polypeptide(L)'
;VWNLKGYFDTIPKELEEAALIDGASVSRTFFSVILPLSVPALAVTVLFSFMTGWTEFILAWTFLEAPSRFTLAMALRSMQGQFSTPWSEFAAMSILMTIPILILFFAFQRYIVSGLTVGGVKG
;
A
#
# COMPACT_ATOMS: atom_id res chain seq x y z
N VAL A 1 8.93 -1.28 6.13
CA VAL A 1 10.03 -0.59 6.84
C VAL A 1 11.15 -0.19 5.89
N TRP A 2 11.82 -1.12 5.21
CA TRP A 2 12.96 -0.81 4.32
C TRP A 2 12.63 0.13 3.15
N ASN A 3 11.45 0.01 2.55
CA ASN A 3 10.99 0.94 1.50
C ASN A 3 10.96 2.39 2.00
N LEU A 4 10.27 2.64 3.12
CA LEU A 4 10.18 3.97 3.72
C LEU A 4 11.53 4.50 4.19
N LYS A 5 12.37 3.65 4.81
CA LYS A 5 13.74 4.05 5.19
C LYS A 5 14.54 4.52 3.97
N GLY A 6 14.55 3.72 2.90
CA GLY A 6 15.29 4.06 1.69
C GLY A 6 14.85 5.39 1.07
N TYR A 7 13.56 5.75 1.18
CA TYR A 7 13.08 7.04 0.74
C TYR A 7 13.40 8.18 1.73
N PHE A 8 13.29 7.95 3.04
CA PHE A 8 13.70 8.95 4.03
C PHE A 8 15.19 9.32 3.88
N ASP A 9 16.04 8.34 3.54
CA ASP A 9 17.46 8.57 3.29
C ASP A 9 17.74 9.46 2.06
N THR A 10 16.77 9.66 1.15
CA THR A 10 16.91 10.59 0.02
C THR A 10 16.53 12.03 0.37
N ILE A 11 15.88 12.26 1.51
CA ILE A 11 15.50 13.59 1.96
C ILE A 11 16.75 14.30 2.49
N PRO A 12 17.11 15.50 1.98
CA PRO A 12 18.28 16.23 2.44
C PRO A 12 18.17 16.57 3.93
N LYS A 13 19.25 16.30 4.68
CA LYS A 13 19.32 16.59 6.12
C LYS A 13 19.22 18.08 6.42
N GLU A 14 19.63 18.94 5.47
CA GLU A 14 19.57 20.39 5.66
C GLU A 14 18.14 20.90 5.91
N LEU A 15 17.11 20.19 5.41
CA LEU A 15 15.70 20.54 5.67
C LEU A 15 15.30 20.31 7.13
N GLU A 16 15.85 19.27 7.76
CA GLU A 16 15.62 18.99 9.18
C GLU A 16 16.37 20.00 10.06
N GLU A 17 17.62 20.30 9.71
CA GLU A 17 18.44 21.30 10.39
C GLU A 17 17.84 22.71 10.31
N ALA A 18 17.33 23.11 9.14
CA ALA A 18 16.64 24.39 8.97
C ALA A 18 15.39 24.50 9.87
N ALA A 19 14.57 23.44 9.93
CA ALA A 19 13.40 23.43 10.80
C ALA A 19 13.77 23.54 12.30
N LEU A 20 14.89 22.93 12.71
CA LEU A 20 15.40 23.05 14.08
C LEU A 20 15.92 24.46 14.38
N ILE A 21 16.60 25.10 13.43
CA ILE A 21 17.03 26.51 13.53
C ILE A 21 15.81 27.44 13.67
N ASP A 22 14.72 27.14 12.97
CA ASP A 22 13.43 27.85 13.07
C ASP A 22 12.67 27.55 14.39
N GLY A 23 13.27 26.78 15.31
CA GLY A 23 12.70 26.47 16.61
C GLY A 23 11.60 25.39 16.58
N ALA A 24 11.47 24.62 15.50
CA ALA A 24 10.57 23.47 15.47
C ALA A 24 11.07 22.35 16.39
N SER A 25 10.17 21.73 17.15
CA SER A 25 10.48 20.49 17.87
C SER A 25 10.62 19.32 16.90
N VAL A 26 11.35 18.27 17.28
CA VAL A 26 11.55 17.05 16.46
C VAL A 26 10.22 16.48 15.96
N SER A 27 9.19 16.41 16.80
CA SER A 27 7.86 15.96 16.40
C SER A 27 7.24 16.88 15.34
N ARG A 28 7.36 18.20 15.51
CA ARG A 28 6.85 19.17 14.52
C ARG A 28 7.59 19.04 13.20
N THR A 29 8.92 18.90 13.22
CA THR A 29 9.74 18.68 12.03
C THR A 29 9.33 17.41 11.30
N PHE A 30 9.11 16.31 12.02
CA PHE A 30 8.64 15.07 11.42
C PHE A 30 7.29 15.24 10.72
N PHE A 31 6.26 15.74 11.41
CA PHE A 31 4.91 15.83 10.84
C PHE A 31 4.76 16.93 9.79
N SER A 32 5.55 18.01 9.86
CA SER A 32 5.38 19.19 8.99
C SER A 32 6.35 19.21 7.81
N VAL A 33 7.49 18.51 7.90
CA VAL A 33 8.55 18.52 6.87
C VAL A 33 8.77 17.12 6.30
N ILE A 34 9.19 16.16 7.15
CA ILE A 34 9.58 14.82 6.68
C ILE A 34 8.39 14.04 6.13
N LEU A 35 7.27 14.01 6.86
CA LEU A 35 6.10 13.21 6.51
C LEU A 35 5.45 13.67 5.19
N PRO A 36 5.20 14.97 4.93
CA PRO A 36 4.66 15.44 3.65
C PRO A 36 5.57 15.14 2.46
N LEU A 37 6.90 15.28 2.62
CA LEU A 37 7.87 14.96 1.57
C LEU A 37 7.91 13.46 1.23
N SER A 38 7.51 12.63 2.19
CA SER A 38 7.50 11.17 2.10
C SER A 38 6.18 10.59 1.60
N VAL A 39 5.19 11.42 1.30
CA VAL A 39 3.87 11.00 0.79
C VAL A 39 3.98 10.06 -0.42
N PRO A 40 4.88 10.25 -1.40
CA PRO A 40 5.04 9.30 -2.50
C PRO A 40 5.41 7.87 -2.04
N ALA A 41 6.36 7.72 -1.12
CA ALA A 41 6.75 6.42 -0.60
C ALA A 41 5.68 5.80 0.31
N LEU A 42 4.96 6.64 1.06
CA LEU A 42 3.80 6.21 1.85
C LEU A 42 2.69 5.66 0.96
N ALA A 43 2.38 6.34 -0.15
CA ALA A 43 1.39 5.89 -1.11
C ALA A 43 1.70 4.49 -1.67
N VAL A 44 2.96 4.27 -2.06
CA VAL A 44 3.44 2.96 -2.54
C VAL A 44 3.34 1.90 -1.43
N THR A 45 3.78 2.24 -0.22
CA THR A 45 3.73 1.33 0.93
C THR A 45 2.29 0.93 1.27
N VAL A 46 1.37 1.89 1.32
CA VAL A 46 -0.06 1.66 1.58
C VAL A 46 -0.67 0.75 0.52
N LEU A 47 -0.37 0.99 -0.77
CA LEU A 47 -0.85 0.15 -1.86
C LEU A 47 -0.40 -1.31 -1.69
N PHE A 48 0.89 -1.54 -1.45
CA PHE A 48 1.40 -2.90 -1.26
C PHE A 48 0.88 -3.57 0.01
N SER A 49 0.79 -2.83 1.12
CA SER A 49 0.22 -3.35 2.36
C SER A 49 -1.25 -3.71 2.22
N PHE A 50 -2.05 -2.85 1.56
CA PHE A 50 -3.45 -3.13 1.28
C PHE A 50 -3.59 -4.35 0.38
N MET A 51 -2.85 -4.41 -0.73
CA MET A 51 -2.89 -5.56 -1.64
C MET A 51 -2.56 -6.86 -0.90
N THR A 52 -1.49 -6.86 -0.10
CA THR A 52 -1.06 -8.04 0.67
C THR A 52 -2.13 -8.50 1.64
N GLY A 53 -2.72 -7.60 2.44
CA GLY A 53 -3.76 -7.94 3.39
C GLY A 53 -5.10 -8.30 2.73
N TRP A 54 -5.43 -7.65 1.61
CA TRP A 54 -6.67 -7.87 0.87
C TRP A 54 -6.70 -9.23 0.18
N THR A 55 -5.57 -9.65 -0.41
CA THR A 55 -5.44 -10.97 -1.06
C THR A 55 -5.00 -12.08 -0.10
N GLU A 56 -4.87 -11.77 1.20
CA GLU A 56 -4.45 -12.73 2.21
C GLU A 56 -5.49 -13.85 2.34
N PHE A 57 -5.01 -15.09 2.35
CA PHE A 57 -5.85 -16.28 2.45
C PHE A 57 -5.46 -17.20 3.60
N ILE A 58 -4.17 -17.37 3.88
CA ILE A 58 -3.67 -18.42 4.78
C ILE A 58 -4.09 -18.13 6.21
N LEU A 59 -3.90 -16.89 6.69
CA LEU A 59 -4.30 -16.49 8.02
C LEU A 59 -5.83 -16.47 8.12
N ALA A 60 -6.51 -15.92 7.12
CA ALA A 60 -7.98 -15.94 7.06
C ALA A 60 -8.53 -17.37 7.17
N TRP A 61 -7.99 -18.32 6.40
CA TRP A 61 -8.38 -19.73 6.46
C TRP A 61 -8.06 -20.40 7.80
N THR A 62 -6.98 -19.99 8.45
CA THR A 62 -6.57 -20.55 9.74
C THR A 62 -7.48 -20.09 10.89
N PHE A 63 -7.96 -18.83 10.84
CA PHE A 63 -8.69 -18.22 11.96
C PHE A 63 -10.20 -18.08 11.74
N LEU A 64 -10.69 -18.14 10.50
CA LEU A 64 -12.10 -17.92 10.18
C LEU A 64 -12.76 -19.24 9.79
N GLU A 65 -13.59 -19.77 10.69
CA GLU A 65 -14.26 -21.06 10.49
C GLU A 65 -15.68 -20.93 9.92
N ALA A 66 -16.38 -19.82 10.24
CA ALA A 66 -17.77 -19.63 9.84
C ALA A 66 -17.87 -19.07 8.40
N PRO A 67 -18.66 -19.68 7.49
CA PRO A 67 -18.84 -19.20 6.12
C PRO A 67 -19.33 -17.74 6.02
N SER A 68 -20.11 -17.28 7.00
CA SER A 68 -20.58 -15.89 7.11
C SER A 68 -19.47 -14.88 7.36
N ARG A 69 -18.25 -15.33 7.69
CA ARG A 69 -17.07 -14.49 7.95
C ARG A 69 -16.00 -14.64 6.89
N PHE A 70 -16.24 -15.40 5.82
CA PHE A 70 -15.23 -15.65 4.81
C PHE A 70 -14.83 -14.36 4.10
N THR A 71 -13.53 -14.17 3.92
CA THR A 71 -13.02 -13.10 3.05
C THR A 71 -13.31 -13.44 1.60
N LEU A 72 -13.28 -12.44 0.73
CA LEU A 72 -13.40 -12.64 -0.73
C LEU A 72 -12.31 -13.60 -1.26
N ALA A 73 -11.10 -13.54 -0.71
CA ALA A 73 -10.02 -14.48 -1.06
C ALA A 73 -10.38 -15.94 -0.71
N MET A 74 -10.98 -16.16 0.47
CA MET A 74 -11.46 -17.50 0.87
C MET A 74 -12.62 -17.97 -0.01
N ALA A 75 -13.58 -17.10 -0.31
CA ALA A 75 -14.70 -17.42 -1.19
C ALA A 75 -14.20 -17.82 -2.58
N LEU A 76 -13.26 -17.06 -3.16
CA LEU A 76 -12.65 -17.38 -4.45
C LEU A 76 -11.89 -18.71 -4.43
N ARG A 77 -11.21 -19.04 -3.32
CA ARG A 77 -10.55 -20.34 -3.14
C ARG A 77 -11.56 -21.49 -3.03
N SER A 78 -12.71 -21.29 -2.39
CA SER A 78 -13.74 -22.31 -2.25
C SER A 78 -14.38 -22.74 -3.57
N MET A 79 -14.31 -21.88 -4.59
CA MET A 79 -14.81 -22.17 -5.95
C MET A 79 -13.91 -23.17 -6.71
N GLN A 80 -12.67 -23.36 -6.27
CA GLN A 80 -11.75 -24.33 -6.86
C GLN A 80 -12.05 -25.72 -6.30
N GLY A 81 -13.07 -26.38 -6.86
CA GLY A 81 -13.50 -27.72 -6.47
C GLY A 81 -12.62 -28.84 -7.04
N GLN A 82 -12.64 -30.00 -6.38
CA GLN A 82 -11.85 -31.18 -6.78
C GLN A 82 -12.27 -31.79 -8.14
N PHE A 83 -13.54 -31.62 -8.53
CA PHE A 83 -14.12 -32.24 -9.73
C PHE A 83 -14.51 -31.25 -10.83
N SER A 84 -14.79 -30.00 -10.47
CA SER A 84 -15.13 -28.95 -11.43
C SER A 84 -14.88 -27.57 -10.80
N THR A 85 -14.42 -26.63 -11.61
CA THR A 85 -14.30 -25.21 -11.25
C THR A 85 -15.11 -24.40 -12.26
N PRO A 86 -16.11 -23.60 -11.82
CA PRO A 86 -16.85 -22.72 -12.71
C PRO A 86 -15.97 -21.53 -13.12
N TRP A 87 -15.17 -21.70 -14.17
CA TRP A 87 -14.17 -20.71 -14.61
C TRP A 87 -14.76 -19.34 -14.94
N SER A 88 -16.00 -19.28 -15.45
CA SER A 88 -16.70 -18.04 -15.74
C SER A 88 -16.99 -17.23 -14.46
N GLU A 89 -17.55 -17.89 -13.44
CA GLU A 89 -17.85 -17.25 -12.15
C GLU A 89 -16.56 -16.90 -11.40
N PHE A 90 -15.56 -17.78 -11.46
CA PHE A 90 -14.24 -17.54 -10.87
C PHE A 90 -13.58 -16.30 -11.48
N ALA A 91 -13.63 -16.15 -12.80
CA ALA A 91 -13.09 -14.98 -13.50
C ALA A 91 -13.85 -13.71 -13.11
N ALA A 92 -15.19 -13.75 -13.05
CA ALA A 92 -16.00 -12.61 -12.62
C ALA A 92 -15.67 -12.17 -11.19
N MET A 93 -15.57 -13.11 -10.25
CA MET A 93 -15.16 -12.86 -8.87
C MET A 93 -13.73 -12.31 -8.77
N SER A 94 -12.81 -12.79 -9.60
CA SER A 94 -11.43 -12.30 -9.65
C SER A 94 -11.35 -10.84 -10.12
N ILE A 95 -12.21 -10.44 -11.06
CA ILE A 95 -12.34 -9.04 -11.48
C ILE A 95 -12.87 -8.20 -10.32
N LEU A 96 -13.92 -8.65 -9.62
CA LEU A 96 -14.44 -7.95 -8.44
C LEU A 96 -13.38 -7.79 -7.35
N MET A 97 -12.55 -8.81 -7.13
CA MET A 97 -11.43 -8.79 -6.17
C MET A 97 -10.41 -7.69 -6.48
N THR A 98 -10.25 -7.36 -7.77
CA THR A 98 -9.28 -6.38 -8.27
C THR A 98 -9.80 -4.93 -8.15
N ILE A 99 -11.12 -4.72 -8.14
CA ILE A 99 -11.74 -3.38 -8.10
C ILE A 99 -11.22 -2.51 -6.94
N PRO A 100 -11.20 -2.97 -5.67
CA PRO A 100 -10.73 -2.15 -4.55
C PRO A 100 -9.27 -1.74 -4.69
N ILE A 101 -8.42 -2.63 -5.24
CA ILE A 101 -7.01 -2.35 -5.49
C ILE A 101 -6.87 -1.24 -6.55
N LEU A 102 -7.67 -1.31 -7.62
CA LEU A 102 -7.69 -0.28 -8.66
C LEU A 102 -8.16 1.07 -8.12
N ILE A 103 -9.22 1.10 -7.30
CA ILE A 103 -9.72 2.32 -6.67
C ILE A 103 -8.60 2.97 -5.85
N LEU A 104 -7.90 2.17 -5.04
CA LEU A 104 -6.81 2.65 -4.20
C LEU A 104 -5.60 3.12 -5.03
N PHE A 105 -5.27 2.39 -6.09
CA PHE A 105 -4.24 2.80 -7.05
C PHE A 105 -4.58 4.16 -7.69
N PHE A 106 -5.79 4.34 -8.23
CA PHE A 106 -6.18 5.60 -8.86
C PHE A 106 -6.24 6.78 -7.88
N ALA A 107 -6.60 6.52 -6.61
CA ALA A 107 -6.57 7.53 -5.56
C ALA A 107 -5.13 8.02 -5.27
N PHE A 108 -4.14 7.12 -5.35
CA PHE A 108 -2.76 7.41 -5.02
C PHE A 108 -1.82 7.64 -6.22
N GLN A 109 -2.27 7.37 -7.45
CA GLN A 109 -1.45 7.41 -8.67
C GLN A 109 -0.65 8.71 -8.82
N ARG A 110 -1.23 9.85 -8.44
CA ARG A 110 -0.57 11.17 -8.55
C ARG A 110 0.70 11.25 -7.70
N TYR A 111 0.69 10.62 -6.53
CA TYR A 111 1.82 10.61 -5.60
C TYR A 111 2.89 9.62 -6.04
N ILE A 112 2.47 8.50 -6.63
CA ILE A 112 3.37 7.47 -7.16
C ILE A 112 4.16 8.04 -8.35
N VAL A 113 3.49 8.72 -9.28
CA VAL A 113 4.13 9.31 -10.46
C VAL A 113 5.06 10.47 -10.08
N SER A 114 4.67 11.34 -9.13
CA SER A 114 5.53 12.44 -8.68
C SER A 114 6.80 11.93 -7.97
N GLY A 115 6.71 10.86 -7.19
CA GLY A 115 7.86 10.29 -6.46
C GLY A 115 8.98 9.77 -7.36
N LEU A 116 8.65 9.28 -8.56
CA LEU A 116 9.64 8.78 -9.52
C LEU A 116 10.50 9.91 -10.12
N THR A 117 10.00 11.15 -10.11
CA THR A 117 10.68 12.30 -10.74
C THR A 117 11.67 13.02 -9.80
N VAL A 118 11.47 12.93 -8.48
CA VAL A 118 12.29 13.65 -7.49
C VAL A 118 13.72 13.06 -7.36
N GLY A 119 13.92 11.79 -7.72
CA GLY A 119 15.25 11.17 -7.74
C GLY A 119 16.09 11.44 -9.01
N GLY A 120 15.52 12.13 -10.01
CA GLY A 120 16.15 12.33 -11.33
C GLY A 120 16.99 13.59 -11.48
N VAL A 121 16.90 14.54 -10.54
CA VAL A 121 17.64 15.81 -10.58
C VAL A 121 18.88 15.72 -9.69
N LYS A 122 19.85 14.93 -10.13
CA LYS A 122 21.27 15.18 -9.83
C LYS A 122 21.88 15.79 -11.09
N GLY A 123 21.78 17.11 -11.17
CA GLY A 123 22.43 17.99 -12.14
C GLY A 123 22.62 19.34 -11.47
#